data_AF-A0A1Q7XDB9-F1
#
_entry.id   AF-A0A1Q7XDB9-F1
#
_cell.length_a   1.000
_cell.length_b   1.000
_cell.length_c   1.000
_cell.angle_alpha   90.00
_cell.angle_beta   90.00
_cell.angle_gamma   90.00
#
_symmetry.space_group_name_H-M   'P 1'
#
loop_
_entity.id
_entity.type
_entity.pdbx_description
1 polymer ?
#
loop_
_entity_poly.entity_id
_entity_poly.type
_entity_poly.pdbx_seq_one_letter_code
_entity_poly.pdbx_strand_id
1 'polypeptide(L)'
;MERVYEVGRNFRNEGIDRDHNPEFMMLEAYQAYGDYEDMMALDEAMVREAALAVRGSLRFPYQGRELVVDDPWPRVTLLEVVSRAVGEEVSLDRPDLPALADRAGVSVDPSWGGGKIVLELYEKRAEREIFQPTFVKDFPREVSPLARPHRSSPGLTEHFDLVIAGSEIGPAYSELTDPDEQRARFEGQREARRKGDEEAHPVDEDFIRALEHGMPPAGGLGLGIDRLTMILANVPSIREVILFPHLRPEPNQA
;
A
#
# COMPACT_ATOMS: atom_id res chain seq x y z
N MET A 1 -14.42 12.87 -16.77
CA MET A 1 -12.99 13.29 -16.77
C MET A 1 -12.19 12.01 -16.83
N GLU A 2 -11.21 11.89 -17.72
CA GLU A 2 -10.50 10.60 -17.95
C GLU A 2 -9.20 10.48 -17.16
N ARG A 3 -8.59 11.61 -16.78
CA ARG A 3 -7.37 11.68 -15.97
C ARG A 3 -7.56 12.76 -14.94
N VAL A 4 -7.49 12.38 -13.67
CA VAL A 4 -7.69 13.28 -12.53
C VAL A 4 -6.64 12.97 -11.48
N TYR A 5 -6.28 14.00 -10.71
CA TYR A 5 -5.47 13.83 -9.52
C TYR A 5 -5.88 14.85 -8.48
N GLU A 6 -5.61 14.53 -7.23
CA GLU A 6 -5.76 15.43 -6.09
C GLU A 6 -4.53 15.30 -5.19
N VAL A 7 -4.07 16.44 -4.66
CA VAL A 7 -3.05 16.46 -3.61
C VAL A 7 -3.71 17.07 -2.39
N GLY A 8 -3.99 16.22 -1.42
CA GLY A 8 -4.90 16.51 -0.33
C GLY A 8 -4.45 15.90 0.99
N ARG A 9 -5.22 16.21 2.03
CA ARG A 9 -4.95 15.74 3.38
C ARG A 9 -5.86 14.59 3.73
N ASN A 10 -5.27 13.50 4.21
CA ASN A 10 -5.99 12.37 4.77
C ASN A 10 -5.89 12.39 6.29
N PHE A 11 -6.94 11.89 6.95
CA PHE A 11 -7.04 11.84 8.41
C PHE A 11 -7.29 10.40 8.84
N ARG A 12 -6.43 9.88 9.71
CA ARG A 12 -6.57 8.53 10.28
C ARG A 12 -6.50 8.62 11.81
N ASN A 13 -7.44 7.98 12.49
CA ASN A 13 -7.47 7.93 13.95
C ASN A 13 -6.54 6.83 14.47
N GLU A 14 -5.25 6.97 14.14
CA GLU A 14 -4.19 5.99 14.42
C GLU A 14 -3.13 6.57 15.37
N GLY A 15 -2.25 5.70 15.85
CA GLY A 15 -1.11 6.10 16.68
C GLY A 15 -0.12 6.98 15.93
N ILE A 16 0.68 7.73 16.69
CA ILE A 16 1.80 8.53 16.16
C ILE A 16 3.10 7.76 16.37
N ASP A 17 3.89 7.62 15.32
CA ASP A 17 5.26 7.09 15.40
C ASP A 17 6.25 7.91 14.55
N ARG A 18 7.29 7.27 13.99
CA ARG A 18 8.30 7.92 13.14
C ARG A 18 7.85 8.11 11.70
N ASP A 19 6.90 7.30 11.24
CA ASP A 19 6.44 7.20 9.86
C ASP A 19 4.94 7.52 9.72
N HIS A 20 4.22 7.68 10.84
CA HIS A 20 2.78 7.98 10.91
C HIS A 20 2.48 9.26 11.67
N ASN A 21 1.62 10.09 11.08
CA ASN A 21 0.98 11.26 11.70
C ASN A 21 -0.53 11.19 11.42
N PRO A 22 -1.42 11.55 12.37
CA PRO A 22 -2.87 11.43 12.18
C PRO A 22 -3.43 12.23 11.00
N GLU A 23 -2.71 13.28 10.60
CA GLU A 23 -2.97 14.09 9.41
C GLU A 23 -1.75 14.03 8.48
N PHE A 24 -1.93 13.59 7.24
CA PHE A 24 -0.82 13.41 6.29
C PHE A 24 -1.25 13.76 4.85
N MET A 25 -0.28 14.07 3.99
CA MET A 25 -0.49 14.42 2.59
C MET A 25 -0.41 13.20 1.69
N MET A 26 -1.44 13.03 0.87
CA MET A 26 -1.49 12.04 -0.20
C MET A 26 -1.67 12.74 -1.53
N LEU A 27 -1.03 12.20 -2.56
CA LEU A 27 -1.47 12.37 -3.94
C LEU A 27 -2.33 11.15 -4.29
N GLU A 28 -3.54 11.38 -4.78
CA GLU A 28 -4.32 10.33 -5.45
C GLU A 28 -4.47 10.69 -6.92
N ALA A 29 -4.29 9.71 -7.82
CA ALA A 29 -4.45 9.88 -9.25
C ALA A 29 -5.24 8.71 -9.84
N TYR A 30 -6.13 9.01 -10.79
CA TYR A 30 -6.93 8.01 -11.49
C TYR A 30 -6.86 8.26 -13.01
N GLN A 31 -6.64 7.19 -13.77
CA GLN A 31 -6.59 7.19 -15.22
C GLN A 31 -7.52 6.14 -15.81
N ALA A 32 -8.55 6.59 -16.52
CA ALA A 32 -9.39 5.73 -17.34
C ALA A 32 -8.59 5.08 -18.47
N TYR A 33 -8.97 3.85 -18.79
CA TYR A 33 -8.33 2.92 -19.73
C TYR A 33 -6.88 2.58 -19.38
N GLY A 34 -6.45 2.86 -18.15
CA GLY A 34 -5.19 2.37 -17.59
C GLY A 34 -5.40 1.15 -16.68
N ASP A 35 -4.29 0.56 -16.27
CA ASP A 35 -4.23 -0.48 -15.25
C ASP A 35 -3.07 -0.25 -14.27
N TYR A 36 -2.86 -1.17 -13.33
CA TYR A 36 -1.76 -1.07 -12.36
C TYR A 36 -0.36 -1.01 -13.00
N GLU A 37 -0.11 -1.53 -14.20
CA GLU A 37 1.18 -1.39 -14.87
C GLU A 37 1.38 0.05 -15.39
N ASP A 38 0.30 0.71 -15.83
CA ASP A 38 0.33 2.14 -16.15
C ASP A 38 0.62 2.98 -14.89
N MET A 39 0.07 2.59 -13.74
CA MET A 39 0.33 3.27 -12.47
C MET A 39 1.78 3.08 -12.00
N MET A 40 2.39 1.91 -12.21
CA MET A 40 3.84 1.72 -11.97
C MET A 40 4.69 2.67 -12.83
N ALA A 41 4.34 2.83 -14.11
CA ALA A 41 5.05 3.75 -14.99
C ALA A 41 4.88 5.22 -14.55
N LEU A 42 3.69 5.58 -14.04
CA LEU A 42 3.43 6.90 -13.48
C LEU A 42 4.26 7.16 -12.21
N ASP A 43 4.32 6.20 -11.29
CA ASP A 43 5.14 6.26 -10.08
C ASP A 43 6.63 6.43 -10.40
N GLU A 44 7.17 5.61 -11.30
CA GLU A 44 8.56 5.71 -11.76
C GLU A 44 8.84 7.13 -12.26
N ALA A 45 7.99 7.66 -13.15
CA ALA A 45 8.17 9.00 -13.68
C ALA A 45 8.11 10.07 -12.58
N MET A 46 7.11 10.04 -11.70
CA MET A 46 6.92 11.06 -10.66
C MET A 46 8.08 11.09 -9.66
N VAL A 47 8.51 9.93 -9.16
CA VAL A 47 9.61 9.86 -8.17
C VAL A 47 10.94 10.28 -8.80
N ARG A 48 11.21 9.88 -10.04
CA ARG A 48 12.43 10.29 -10.77
C ARG A 48 12.50 11.79 -10.98
N GLU A 49 11.40 12.38 -11.46
CA GLU A 49 11.33 13.82 -11.70
C GLU A 49 11.44 14.60 -10.38
N ALA A 50 10.81 14.12 -9.31
CA ALA A 50 10.95 14.70 -7.98
C ALA A 50 12.41 14.62 -7.47
N ALA A 51 13.07 13.48 -7.64
CA ALA A 51 14.47 13.30 -7.27
C ALA A 51 15.40 14.24 -8.06
N LEU A 52 15.22 14.35 -9.38
CA LEU A 52 15.98 15.28 -10.21
C LEU A 52 15.73 16.73 -9.79
N ALA A 53 14.49 17.13 -9.55
CA ALA A 53 14.15 18.49 -9.18
C ALA A 53 14.72 18.90 -7.80
N VAL A 54 14.68 17.99 -6.82
CA VAL A 54 15.11 18.28 -5.45
C VAL A 54 16.61 18.05 -5.24
N ARG A 55 17.18 17.01 -5.84
CA ARG A 55 18.58 16.58 -5.61
C ARG A 55 19.52 16.86 -6.77
N GLY A 56 19.00 17.14 -7.96
CA GLY A 56 19.80 17.23 -9.19
C GLY A 56 20.42 15.88 -9.62
N SER A 57 19.98 14.77 -9.03
CA SER A 57 20.57 13.44 -9.23
C SER A 57 19.53 12.35 -8.94
N LEU A 58 19.60 11.26 -9.72
CA LEU A 58 18.83 10.02 -9.49
C LEU A 58 19.53 9.06 -8.52
N ARG A 59 20.66 9.49 -7.94
CA ARG A 59 21.44 8.77 -6.95
C ARG A 59 21.74 9.69 -5.78
N PHE A 60 21.35 9.31 -4.58
CA PHE A 60 21.53 10.14 -3.39
C PHE A 60 21.60 9.31 -2.12
N PRO A 61 22.29 9.79 -1.07
CA PRO A 61 22.34 9.10 0.21
C PRO A 61 21.00 9.22 0.95
N TYR A 62 20.54 8.10 1.51
CA TYR A 62 19.46 8.03 2.49
C TYR A 62 19.90 7.17 3.67
N GLN A 63 19.93 7.74 4.88
CA GLN A 63 20.27 7.03 6.12
C GLN A 63 21.59 6.22 6.04
N GLY A 64 22.61 6.77 5.38
CA GLY A 64 23.94 6.16 5.26
C GLY A 64 24.09 5.10 4.15
N ARG A 65 23.05 4.87 3.34
CA ARG A 65 23.07 3.97 2.17
C ARG A 65 22.76 4.77 0.90
N GLU A 66 23.29 4.36 -0.25
CA GLU A 66 23.00 5.01 -1.52
C GLU A 66 21.69 4.47 -2.12
N LEU A 67 20.71 5.37 -2.31
CA LEU A 67 19.48 5.09 -3.00
C LEU A 67 19.62 5.45 -4.49
N VAL A 68 19.16 4.55 -5.37
CA VAL A 68 19.23 4.71 -6.83
C VAL A 68 17.82 4.60 -7.40
N VAL A 69 17.33 5.68 -8.00
CA VAL A 69 16.00 5.74 -8.65
C VAL A 69 16.13 5.83 -10.19
N ASP A 70 17.29 5.42 -10.75
CA ASP A 70 17.68 5.65 -12.16
C ASP A 70 17.31 4.52 -13.13
N ASP A 71 17.12 3.30 -12.67
CA ASP A 71 16.78 2.15 -13.52
C ASP A 71 15.30 1.76 -13.36
N PRO A 72 14.72 0.98 -14.29
CA PRO A 72 13.41 0.36 -14.06
C PRO A 72 13.43 -0.43 -12.75
N TRP A 73 12.39 -0.29 -11.96
CA TRP A 73 12.38 -0.89 -10.63
C TRP A 73 11.99 -2.37 -10.70
N PRO A 74 12.57 -3.23 -9.84
CA PRO A 74 12.16 -4.62 -9.77
C PRO A 74 10.65 -4.74 -9.49
N ARG A 75 10.00 -5.63 -10.24
CA ARG A 75 8.60 -6.01 -10.03
C ARG A 75 8.60 -7.42 -9.48
N VAL A 76 8.23 -7.58 -8.21
CA VAL A 76 8.26 -8.86 -7.49
C VAL A 76 6.91 -9.14 -6.89
N THR A 77 6.46 -10.39 -6.89
CA THR A 77 5.18 -10.72 -6.27
C THR A 77 5.31 -10.74 -4.75
N LEU A 78 4.23 -10.40 -4.04
CA LEU A 78 4.20 -10.47 -2.59
C LEU A 78 4.52 -11.88 -2.08
N LEU A 79 4.02 -12.92 -2.75
CA LEU A 79 4.30 -14.32 -2.40
C LEU A 79 5.79 -14.66 -2.56
N GLU A 80 6.47 -14.17 -3.60
CA GLU A 80 7.92 -14.37 -3.76
C GLU A 80 8.71 -13.65 -2.66
N VAL A 81 8.32 -12.43 -2.33
CA VAL A 81 8.95 -11.62 -1.29
C VAL A 81 8.83 -12.31 0.08
N VAL A 82 7.63 -12.76 0.43
CA VAL A 82 7.38 -13.50 1.68
C VAL A 82 8.13 -14.83 1.68
N SER A 83 8.09 -15.59 0.59
CA SER A 83 8.78 -16.88 0.49
C SER A 83 10.29 -16.74 0.74
N ARG A 84 10.91 -15.70 0.19
CA ARG A 84 12.33 -15.39 0.42
C ARG A 84 12.60 -15.02 1.88
N ALA A 85 11.72 -14.23 2.49
CA ALA A 85 11.88 -13.78 3.86
C ALA A 85 11.75 -14.93 4.89
N VAL A 86 10.86 -15.89 4.65
CA VAL A 86 10.67 -17.06 5.54
C VAL A 86 11.57 -18.25 5.18
N GLY A 87 12.18 -18.25 4.00
CA GLY A 87 13.09 -19.31 3.54
C GLY A 87 12.40 -20.57 3.01
N GLU A 88 11.09 -20.53 2.79
CA GLU A 88 10.25 -21.63 2.29
C GLU A 88 9.22 -21.07 1.30
N GLU A 89 8.74 -21.90 0.36
CA GLU A 89 7.70 -21.49 -0.59
C GLU A 89 6.35 -21.22 0.13
N VAL A 90 5.73 -20.09 -0.18
CA VAL A 90 4.44 -19.65 0.40
C VAL A 90 3.39 -19.51 -0.69
N SER A 91 2.22 -20.10 -0.43
CA SER A 91 1.00 -19.93 -1.22
C SER A 91 -0.18 -19.61 -0.30
N LEU A 92 -1.26 -19.04 -0.85
CA LEU A 92 -2.45 -18.66 -0.08
C LEU A 92 -3.19 -19.85 0.55
N ASP A 93 -3.13 -21.01 -0.11
CA ASP A 93 -3.82 -22.24 0.26
C ASP A 93 -2.94 -23.22 1.05
N ARG A 94 -1.72 -22.80 1.41
CA ARG A 94 -0.77 -23.63 2.16
C ARG A 94 -1.39 -24.08 3.49
N PRO A 95 -1.57 -25.40 3.74
CA PRO A 95 -2.31 -25.89 4.91
C PRO A 95 -1.68 -25.56 6.26
N ASP A 96 -0.34 -25.48 6.31
CA ASP A 96 0.43 -25.16 7.52
C ASP A 96 0.80 -23.67 7.62
N LEU A 97 0.17 -22.79 6.83
CA LEU A 97 0.48 -21.37 6.79
C LEU A 97 0.41 -20.68 8.18
N PRO A 98 -0.58 -20.94 9.05
CA PRO A 98 -0.58 -20.40 10.41
C PRO A 98 0.63 -20.84 11.24
N ALA A 99 1.03 -22.12 11.10
CA ALA A 99 2.18 -22.65 11.81
C ALA A 99 3.51 -22.10 11.25
N LEU A 100 3.57 -21.82 9.94
CA LEU A 100 4.70 -21.13 9.32
C LEU A 100 4.83 -19.70 9.85
N ALA A 101 3.72 -18.96 9.94
CA ALA A 101 3.69 -17.62 10.51
C ALA A 101 4.15 -17.60 11.98
N ASP A 102 3.69 -18.54 12.80
CA ASP A 102 4.13 -18.68 14.19
C ASP A 102 5.64 -18.98 14.31
N ARG A 103 6.18 -19.89 13.48
CA ARG A 103 7.65 -20.13 13.40
C ARG A 103 8.42 -18.89 12.98
N ALA A 104 7.83 -18.11 12.08
CA ALA A 104 8.31 -16.80 11.69
C ALA A 104 7.93 -15.72 12.71
N GLY A 105 7.53 -16.04 13.95
CA GLY A 105 7.23 -15.08 15.02
C GLY A 105 6.17 -14.03 14.67
N VAL A 106 5.20 -14.38 13.83
CA VAL A 106 4.04 -13.57 13.48
C VAL A 106 2.81 -14.22 14.09
N SER A 107 2.19 -13.53 15.06
CA SER A 107 0.93 -13.97 15.66
C SER A 107 -0.19 -13.98 14.62
N VAL A 108 -0.93 -15.09 14.55
CA VAL A 108 -2.07 -15.27 13.63
C VAL A 108 -3.37 -15.26 14.40
N ASP A 109 -4.31 -14.40 14.01
CA ASP A 109 -5.67 -14.47 14.51
C ASP A 109 -6.42 -15.65 13.85
N PRO A 110 -7.15 -16.48 14.62
CA PRO A 110 -7.91 -17.60 14.06
C PRO A 110 -8.97 -17.23 13.01
N SER A 111 -9.37 -15.96 12.94
CA SER A 111 -10.33 -15.45 11.95
C SER A 111 -9.69 -15.12 10.60
N TRP A 112 -8.36 -15.05 10.50
CA TRP A 112 -7.65 -14.69 9.29
C TRP A 112 -7.67 -15.80 8.24
N GLY A 113 -7.94 -15.43 7.00
CA GLY A 113 -7.66 -16.26 5.84
C GLY A 113 -6.17 -16.24 5.46
N GLY A 114 -5.82 -17.06 4.48
CA GLY A 114 -4.43 -17.15 4.01
C GLY A 114 -3.88 -15.85 3.44
N GLY A 115 -4.75 -14.98 2.89
CA GLY A 115 -4.34 -13.68 2.37
C GLY A 115 -3.90 -12.72 3.46
N LYS A 116 -4.67 -12.62 4.55
CA LYS A 116 -4.28 -11.77 5.69
C LYS A 116 -3.03 -12.30 6.39
N ILE A 117 -2.87 -13.61 6.55
CA ILE A 117 -1.63 -14.19 7.11
C ILE A 117 -0.41 -13.86 6.26
N VAL A 118 -0.55 -13.96 4.93
CA VAL A 118 0.52 -13.63 3.98
C VAL A 118 0.89 -12.14 4.02
N LEU A 119 -0.09 -11.23 4.13
CA LEU A 119 0.16 -9.80 4.32
C LEU A 119 0.94 -9.54 5.62
N GLU A 120 0.54 -10.17 6.72
CA GLU A 120 1.18 -9.99 8.03
C GLU A 120 2.62 -10.53 8.05
N LEU A 121 2.88 -11.62 7.33
CA LEU A 121 4.24 -12.11 7.08
C LEU A 121 5.06 -11.08 6.31
N TYR A 122 4.49 -10.48 5.26
CA TYR A 122 5.15 -9.46 4.44
C TYR A 122 5.55 -8.24 5.28
N GLU A 123 4.60 -7.63 5.98
CA GLU A 123 4.81 -6.41 6.79
C GLU A 123 5.85 -6.64 7.90
N LYS A 124 5.80 -7.80 8.57
CA LYS A 124 6.65 -8.09 9.73
C LYS A 124 8.03 -8.65 9.37
N ARG A 125 8.20 -9.26 8.19
CA ARG A 125 9.43 -10.00 7.85
C ARG A 125 10.12 -9.57 6.57
N ALA A 126 9.45 -8.88 5.66
CA ALA A 126 9.98 -8.67 4.33
C ALA A 126 10.07 -7.21 3.90
N GLU A 127 9.04 -6.39 4.16
CA GLU A 127 8.96 -5.01 3.65
C GLU A 127 10.19 -4.16 4.01
N ARG A 128 10.61 -4.18 5.28
CA ARG A 128 11.73 -3.36 5.78
C ARG A 128 13.08 -3.72 5.17
N GLU A 129 13.22 -4.90 4.60
CA GLU A 129 14.46 -5.35 3.96
C GLU A 129 14.60 -4.80 2.52
N ILE A 130 13.51 -4.32 1.93
CA ILE A 130 13.47 -3.78 0.57
C ILE A 130 13.99 -2.34 0.56
N PHE A 131 15.28 -2.17 0.27
CA PHE A 131 15.90 -0.85 0.30
C PHE A 131 15.80 -0.05 -1.00
N GLN A 132 16.08 -0.68 -2.15
CA GLN A 132 15.96 0.02 -3.44
C GLN A 132 14.48 0.07 -3.85
N PRO A 133 14.07 1.08 -4.65
CA PRO A 133 12.72 1.17 -5.16
C PRO A 133 12.30 -0.15 -5.80
N THR A 134 11.17 -0.70 -5.36
CA THR A 134 10.66 -2.00 -5.78
C THR A 134 9.15 -1.97 -5.77
N PHE A 135 8.54 -2.46 -6.84
CA PHE A 135 7.10 -2.72 -6.87
C PHE A 135 6.84 -4.13 -6.34
N VAL A 136 6.23 -4.21 -5.17
CA VAL A 136 5.70 -5.47 -4.63
C VAL A 136 4.29 -5.62 -5.17
N LYS A 137 3.98 -6.67 -5.94
CA LYS A 137 2.72 -6.80 -6.67
C LYS A 137 1.93 -8.06 -6.33
N ASP A 138 0.71 -8.08 -6.83
CA ASP A 138 -0.24 -9.18 -6.81
C ASP A 138 -0.70 -9.55 -5.40
N PHE A 139 -1.23 -8.56 -4.68
CA PHE A 139 -1.71 -8.75 -3.31
C PHE A 139 -2.93 -9.67 -3.24
N PRO A 140 -3.12 -10.40 -2.12
CA PRO A 140 -4.27 -11.26 -1.92
C PRO A 140 -5.60 -10.48 -1.97
N ARG A 141 -6.60 -11.03 -2.66
CA ARG A 141 -7.94 -10.43 -2.77
C ARG A 141 -8.59 -10.12 -1.42
N GLU A 142 -8.31 -10.94 -0.42
CA GLU A 142 -8.80 -10.77 0.95
C GLU A 142 -8.45 -9.39 1.55
N VAL A 143 -7.29 -8.84 1.21
CA VAL A 143 -6.76 -7.58 1.77
C VAL A 143 -6.80 -6.42 0.78
N SER A 144 -7.42 -6.59 -0.38
CA SER A 144 -7.42 -5.59 -1.46
C SER A 144 -8.85 -5.35 -1.97
N PRO A 145 -9.72 -4.76 -1.13
CA PRO A 145 -11.17 -4.72 -1.35
C PRO A 145 -11.58 -3.93 -2.59
N LEU A 146 -10.80 -2.91 -2.99
CA LEU A 146 -11.09 -2.05 -4.13
C LEU A 146 -10.31 -2.44 -5.39
N ALA A 147 -9.38 -3.40 -5.29
CA ALA A 147 -8.57 -3.82 -6.42
C ALA A 147 -9.26 -4.91 -7.25
N ARG A 148 -9.17 -4.78 -8.57
CA ARG A 148 -9.65 -5.77 -9.53
C ARG A 148 -8.98 -7.14 -9.29
N PRO A 149 -9.71 -8.27 -9.40
CA PRO A 149 -9.11 -9.59 -9.39
C PRO A 149 -8.02 -9.74 -10.47
N HIS A 150 -6.95 -10.47 -10.13
CA HIS A 150 -5.86 -10.71 -11.06
C HIS A 150 -6.36 -11.51 -12.27
N ARG A 151 -5.97 -11.10 -13.48
CA ARG A 151 -6.46 -11.68 -14.74
C ARG A 151 -6.12 -13.18 -14.90
N SER A 152 -5.02 -13.62 -14.30
CA SER A 152 -4.48 -14.98 -14.46
C SER A 152 -4.17 -15.72 -13.17
N SER A 153 -4.33 -15.09 -12.00
CA SER A 153 -3.83 -15.64 -10.72
C SER A 153 -4.96 -15.66 -9.70
N PRO A 154 -5.71 -16.77 -9.59
CA PRO A 154 -6.86 -16.87 -8.70
C PRO A 154 -6.51 -16.53 -7.25
N GLY A 155 -7.35 -15.74 -6.60
CA GLY A 155 -7.15 -15.31 -5.21
C GLY A 155 -6.25 -14.08 -5.04
N LEU A 156 -5.60 -13.59 -6.10
CA LEU A 156 -4.82 -12.35 -6.11
C LEU A 156 -5.57 -11.21 -6.81
N THR A 157 -5.05 -9.99 -6.68
CA THR A 157 -5.56 -8.77 -7.32
C THR A 157 -4.46 -8.07 -8.10
N GLU A 158 -4.84 -7.23 -9.06
CA GLU A 158 -3.91 -6.33 -9.76
C GLU A 158 -3.62 -5.12 -8.87
N HIS A 159 -2.88 -5.35 -7.78
CA HIS A 159 -2.50 -4.38 -6.76
C HIS A 159 -1.00 -4.45 -6.56
N PHE A 160 -0.35 -3.30 -6.41
CA PHE A 160 1.02 -3.20 -5.97
C PHE A 160 1.21 -2.11 -4.93
N ASP A 161 2.27 -2.27 -4.13
CA ASP A 161 2.85 -1.22 -3.31
C ASP A 161 4.20 -0.83 -3.87
N LEU A 162 4.47 0.48 -3.95
CA LEU A 162 5.81 0.99 -4.18
C LEU A 162 6.56 1.04 -2.85
N VAL A 163 7.63 0.26 -2.71
CA VAL A 163 8.47 0.27 -1.51
C VAL A 163 9.80 0.93 -1.81
N ILE A 164 10.20 1.90 -0.98
CA ILE A 164 11.50 2.57 -1.07
C ILE A 164 12.09 2.67 0.33
N ALA A 165 13.35 2.27 0.49
CA ALA A 165 14.10 2.35 1.74
C ALA A 165 13.42 1.65 2.94
N GLY A 166 12.70 0.56 2.68
CA GLY A 166 12.00 -0.24 3.68
C GLY A 166 10.69 0.36 4.15
N SER A 167 10.07 1.23 3.35
CA SER A 167 8.79 1.85 3.63
C SER A 167 7.90 1.85 2.39
N GLU A 168 6.64 1.48 2.56
CA GLU A 168 5.59 1.72 1.58
C GLU A 168 5.47 3.22 1.28
N ILE A 169 5.60 3.59 0.02
CA ILE A 169 5.41 4.97 -0.48
C ILE A 169 3.95 5.17 -0.88
N GLY A 170 3.32 4.15 -1.44
CA GLY A 170 1.88 4.11 -1.58
C GLY A 170 1.40 2.94 -2.42
N PRO A 171 0.08 2.65 -2.35
CA PRO A 171 -0.56 1.58 -3.09
C PRO A 171 -1.08 2.06 -4.44
N ALA A 172 -1.14 1.15 -5.41
CA ALA A 172 -1.84 1.38 -6.67
C ALA A 172 -2.45 0.08 -7.20
N TYR A 173 -3.58 0.18 -7.90
CA TYR A 173 -4.26 -0.99 -8.42
C TYR A 173 -5.04 -0.70 -9.70
N SER A 174 -5.34 -1.76 -10.44
CA SER A 174 -6.41 -1.74 -11.40
C SER A 174 -7.72 -1.67 -10.63
N GLU A 175 -8.54 -0.66 -10.88
CA GLU A 175 -9.76 -0.39 -10.15
C GLU A 175 -10.81 -1.50 -10.33
N LEU A 176 -11.47 -1.88 -9.23
CA LEU A 176 -12.65 -2.73 -9.29
C LEU A 176 -13.85 -1.91 -9.77
N THR A 177 -14.24 -2.15 -11.01
CA THR A 177 -15.33 -1.42 -11.68
C THR A 177 -16.64 -2.20 -11.76
N ASP A 178 -16.63 -3.48 -11.35
CA ASP A 178 -17.82 -4.33 -11.29
C ASP A 178 -18.63 -4.00 -10.02
N PRO A 179 -19.85 -3.42 -10.15
CA PRO A 179 -20.65 -3.00 -8.99
C PRO A 179 -21.15 -4.19 -8.15
N ASP A 180 -21.45 -5.33 -8.78
CA ASP A 180 -21.94 -6.51 -8.07
C ASP A 180 -20.82 -7.12 -7.22
N GLU A 181 -19.61 -7.19 -7.79
CA GLU A 181 -18.44 -7.64 -7.05
C GLU A 181 -18.07 -6.66 -5.93
N GLN A 182 -18.08 -5.35 -6.20
CA GLN A 182 -17.77 -4.33 -5.19
C GLN A 182 -18.75 -4.40 -4.02
N ARG A 183 -20.05 -4.57 -4.30
CA ARG A 183 -21.08 -4.77 -3.28
C ARG A 183 -20.78 -6.00 -2.43
N ALA A 184 -20.48 -7.14 -3.06
CA ALA A 184 -20.16 -8.36 -2.32
C ALA A 184 -18.95 -8.19 -1.39
N ARG A 185 -17.93 -7.43 -1.81
CA ARG A 185 -16.76 -7.12 -0.98
C ARG A 185 -17.08 -6.22 0.21
N PHE A 186 -17.87 -5.16 0.01
CA PHE A 186 -18.33 -4.32 1.12
C PHE A 186 -19.23 -5.09 2.11
N GLU A 187 -20.05 -6.02 1.64
CA GLU A 187 -20.84 -6.86 2.54
C GLU A 187 -19.96 -7.81 3.36
N GLY A 188 -18.89 -8.36 2.75
CA GLY A 188 -17.87 -9.13 3.46
C GLY A 188 -17.17 -8.31 4.53
N GLN A 189 -16.76 -7.08 4.22
CA GLN A 189 -16.14 -6.16 5.18
C GLN A 189 -17.10 -5.76 6.30
N ARG A 190 -18.38 -5.51 6.00
CA ARG A 190 -19.41 -5.27 7.02
C ARG A 190 -19.51 -6.42 8.02
N GLU A 191 -19.37 -7.67 7.56
CA GLU A 191 -19.37 -8.83 8.44
C GLU A 191 -18.06 -8.97 9.24
N ALA A 192 -16.91 -8.65 8.65
CA ALA A 192 -15.64 -8.54 9.39
C ALA A 192 -15.73 -7.49 10.50
N ARG A 193 -16.32 -6.33 10.21
CA ARG A 193 -16.56 -5.27 11.20
C ARG A 193 -17.43 -5.72 12.37
N ARG A 194 -18.48 -6.51 12.11
CA ARG A 194 -19.30 -7.11 13.17
C ARG A 194 -18.53 -8.08 14.06
N LYS A 195 -17.45 -8.67 13.54
CA LYS A 195 -16.55 -9.57 14.27
C LYS A 195 -15.41 -8.83 15.00
N GLY A 196 -15.36 -7.50 14.91
CA GLY A 196 -14.41 -6.65 15.64
C GLY A 196 -13.31 -6.02 14.80
N ASP A 197 -13.33 -6.15 13.48
CA ASP A 197 -12.41 -5.43 12.60
C ASP A 197 -12.82 -3.94 12.48
N GLU A 198 -12.15 -3.07 13.24
CA GLU A 198 -12.46 -1.64 13.26
C GLU A 198 -12.07 -0.90 11.97
N GLU A 199 -11.19 -1.49 11.15
CA GLU A 199 -10.66 -0.90 9.90
C GLU A 199 -11.52 -1.26 8.67
N ALA A 200 -12.44 -2.21 8.81
CA ALA A 200 -13.31 -2.65 7.73
C ALA A 200 -14.27 -1.54 7.23
N HIS A 201 -14.34 -1.37 5.90
CA HIS A 201 -15.12 -0.28 5.30
C HIS A 201 -16.64 -0.48 5.50
N PRO A 202 -17.41 0.61 5.67
CA PRO A 202 -18.86 0.57 5.57
C PRO A 202 -19.29 0.30 4.12
N VAL A 203 -20.53 -0.17 3.96
CA VAL A 203 -21.16 -0.23 2.63
C VAL A 203 -21.51 1.20 2.20
N ASP A 204 -20.91 1.66 1.10
CA ASP A 204 -21.25 2.94 0.46
C ASP A 204 -22.18 2.68 -0.72
N GLU A 205 -23.48 2.92 -0.51
CA GLU A 205 -24.52 2.71 -1.52
C GLU A 205 -24.44 3.73 -2.66
N ASP A 206 -23.98 4.95 -2.38
CA ASP A 206 -23.84 5.99 -3.41
C ASP A 206 -22.65 5.69 -4.32
N PHE A 207 -21.55 5.17 -3.77
CA PHE A 207 -20.41 4.67 -4.55
C PHE A 207 -20.79 3.50 -5.45
N ILE A 208 -21.51 2.49 -4.92
CA ILE A 208 -21.98 1.36 -5.74
C ILE A 208 -22.89 1.85 -6.86
N ARG A 209 -23.83 2.75 -6.56
CA ARG A 209 -24.71 3.35 -7.56
C ARG A 209 -23.93 4.11 -8.64
N ALA A 210 -22.83 4.79 -8.28
CA ALA A 210 -21.96 5.42 -9.26
C ALA A 210 -21.30 4.39 -10.21
N LEU A 211 -20.84 3.25 -9.68
CA LEU A 211 -20.31 2.14 -10.50
C LEU A 211 -21.38 1.53 -11.43
N GLU A 212 -22.63 1.43 -10.98
CA GLU A 212 -23.77 0.94 -11.78
C GLU A 212 -24.06 1.82 -13.02
N HIS A 213 -23.68 3.10 -12.99
CA HIS A 213 -23.75 3.97 -14.16
C HIS A 213 -22.66 3.69 -15.21
N GLY A 214 -21.64 2.89 -14.85
CA GLY A 214 -20.56 2.46 -15.73
C GLY A 214 -19.28 3.26 -15.52
N MET A 215 -18.36 2.70 -14.73
CA MET A 215 -16.97 3.17 -14.65
C MET A 215 -16.13 2.42 -15.71
N PRO A 216 -15.38 3.12 -16.59
CA PRO A 216 -14.47 2.44 -17.50
C PRO A 216 -13.36 1.74 -16.71
N PRO A 217 -12.68 0.71 -17.27
CA PRO A 217 -11.45 0.19 -16.68
C PRO A 217 -10.51 1.34 -16.34
N ALA A 218 -9.92 1.34 -15.16
CA ALA A 218 -9.05 2.42 -14.71
C ALA A 218 -7.90 1.87 -13.85
N GLY A 219 -6.80 2.60 -13.82
CA GLY A 219 -5.76 2.48 -12.80
C GLY A 219 -5.91 3.62 -11.81
N GLY A 220 -5.79 3.30 -10.53
CA GLY A 220 -5.71 4.27 -9.44
C GLY A 220 -4.41 4.13 -8.68
N LEU A 221 -3.92 5.26 -8.18
CA LEU A 221 -2.65 5.39 -7.49
C LEU A 221 -2.77 6.32 -6.30
N GLY A 222 -2.25 5.88 -5.16
CA GLY A 222 -1.95 6.70 -4.00
C GLY A 222 -0.45 6.84 -3.82
N LEU A 223 0.02 8.06 -3.50
CA LEU A 223 1.42 8.33 -3.18
C LEU A 223 1.52 9.20 -1.93
N GLY A 224 2.20 8.68 -0.91
CA GLY A 224 2.50 9.34 0.35
C GLY A 224 3.55 10.43 0.16
N ILE A 225 3.08 11.68 0.07
CA ILE A 225 3.93 12.84 -0.17
C ILE A 225 4.90 13.06 0.99
N ASP A 226 4.46 12.85 2.23
CA ASP A 226 5.32 13.04 3.40
C ASP A 226 6.47 12.04 3.44
N ARG A 227 6.19 10.75 3.18
CA ARG A 227 7.23 9.69 3.13
C ARG A 227 8.21 9.91 1.98
N LEU A 228 7.72 10.28 0.78
CA LEU A 228 8.59 10.64 -0.32
C LEU A 228 9.47 11.85 0.02
N THR A 229 8.90 12.86 0.69
CA THR A 229 9.64 14.04 1.16
C THR A 229 10.72 13.65 2.16
N MET A 230 10.44 12.73 3.10
CA MET A 230 11.44 12.23 4.05
C MET A 230 12.66 11.64 3.34
N ILE A 231 12.42 10.81 2.33
CA ILE A 231 13.47 10.15 1.54
C ILE A 231 14.31 11.19 0.78
N LEU A 232 13.66 12.10 0.05
CA LEU A 232 14.35 13.12 -0.73
C LEU A 232 15.12 14.12 0.14
N ALA A 233 14.57 14.48 1.31
CA ALA A 233 15.23 15.36 2.27
C ALA A 233 16.29 14.64 3.13
N ASN A 234 16.37 13.31 3.06
CA ASN A 234 17.20 12.47 3.93
C ASN A 234 16.95 12.72 5.43
N VAL A 235 15.69 12.70 5.83
CA VAL A 235 15.28 12.84 7.23
C VAL A 235 14.65 11.54 7.75
N PRO A 236 14.94 11.15 9.00
CA PRO A 236 14.56 9.85 9.57
C PRO A 236 13.14 9.81 10.17
N SER A 237 12.37 10.90 10.09
CA SER A 237 11.11 11.06 10.82
C SER A 237 10.15 11.97 10.05
N ILE A 238 8.87 11.58 9.97
CA ILE A 238 7.80 12.36 9.35
C ILE A 238 7.59 13.72 10.04
N ARG A 239 7.96 13.80 11.31
CA ARG A 239 7.88 15.05 12.10
C ARG A 239 8.83 16.14 11.60
N GLU A 240 9.83 15.77 10.79
CA GLU A 240 10.79 16.72 10.22
C GLU A 240 10.31 17.29 8.87
N VAL A 241 9.27 16.71 8.27
CA VAL A 241 8.67 17.19 7.02
C VAL A 241 7.30 17.86 7.22
N ILE A 242 6.69 17.67 8.39
CA ILE A 242 5.45 18.35 8.80
C ILE A 242 5.81 19.53 9.73
N LEU A 243 5.41 20.75 9.36
CA LEU A 243 5.73 21.96 10.13
C LEU A 243 5.15 21.94 11.57
N PHE A 244 3.96 21.36 11.74
CA PHE A 244 3.25 21.24 13.01
C PHE A 244 2.77 19.80 13.21
N PRO A 245 3.66 18.85 13.56
CA PRO A 245 3.28 17.45 13.73
C PRO A 245 2.43 17.28 14.98
N HIS A 246 1.60 16.25 15.01
CA HIS A 246 0.82 15.95 16.22
C HIS A 246 1.78 15.49 17.33
N LEU A 247 1.64 16.09 18.52
CA LEU A 247 2.47 15.79 19.68
C LEU A 247 1.61 15.13 20.76
N ARG A 248 2.21 14.19 21.49
CA ARG A 248 1.56 13.65 22.69
C ARG A 248 1.47 14.78 23.73
N PRO A 249 0.35 14.92 24.45
CA PRO A 249 0.22 15.88 25.53
C PRO A 249 1.35 15.71 26.55
N GLU A 250 1.85 16.82 27.09
CA GLU A 250 2.82 16.76 28.19
C GLU A 250 2.16 16.14 29.43
N PRO A 251 2.86 15.24 30.15
CA PRO A 251 2.33 14.64 31.37
C PRO A 251 2.39 15.65 32.54
N ASN A 252 1.61 16.74 32.48
CA ASN A 252 1.15 17.58 33.62
C ASN A 252 0.45 18.90 33.18
N GLN A 253 -0.51 18.83 32.26
CA GLN A 253 -1.49 19.92 32.11
C GLN A 253 -2.90 19.35 32.15
N ALA A 254 -3.40 19.19 33.38
CA ALA A 254 -4.81 19.05 33.71
C ALA A 254 -5.25 20.28 34.51
#